data_AF-A0A1H3NR99-F1
#
_entry.id   AF-A0A1H3NR99-F1
#
_cell.length_a   1.000
_cell.length_b   1.000
_cell.length_c   1.000
_cell.angle_alpha   90.00
_cell.angle_beta   90.00
_cell.angle_gamma   90.00
#
_symmetry.space_group_name_H-M   'P 1'
#
loop_
_entity.id
_entity.type
_entity.pdbx_description
1 polymer ?
#
loop_
_entity_poly.entity_id
_entity_poly.type
_entity_poly.pdbx_seq_one_letter_code
_entity_poly.pdbx_strand_id
1 'polypeptide(L)'
;MPSLINYAPPAMHALLAGLLLVLPACQAGKPGIDATNRASATSEYRPDPAAARRHFALPPTQVMVFGLEHLDGVAPGFQVAWLEPVLCRLRAYRPAIILTEAMSGEQVMGLDAYAAYHGNAGRYAGPTLEMAKAAQADLKLTAAQALVRANALSEQANLSSTQRRQLANLFVAAAEPFSATVQWLRLAKAERIAADGISPKLVKMLNGFAGIRSELAWMGVRLAVDLGLERIYGAGDHLSDVALPADSIWNAALAAEPGMRNLFAHRTPAFQAIPEDTMKLRTAAQIMPVMKWRNSSRFAELDADAQWLAMLRSEKMGRAGRQRMAAWEAQNLRMAVAIREATAPIAGGRALLIVGAAHKSFIEAYLRTFTDIEVVSVPAMLDAKPAGCNE
;
A
#
# COMPACT_ATOMS: atom_id res chain seq x y z
N MET A 1 4.65 3.01 -14.81
CA MET A 1 4.53 2.00 -15.90
C MET A 1 5.93 1.57 -16.32
N PRO A 2 6.21 0.27 -16.34
CA PRO A 2 7.07 -0.26 -17.39
C PRO A 2 6.42 -1.41 -18.19
N SER A 3 6.80 -1.39 -19.47
CA SER A 3 6.81 -2.42 -20.51
C SER A 3 5.54 -3.21 -20.87
N LEU A 4 4.96 -2.78 -22.00
CA LEU A 4 4.21 -3.58 -22.97
C LEU A 4 5.13 -4.64 -23.61
N ILE A 5 4.74 -5.91 -23.57
CA ILE A 5 5.24 -6.95 -24.51
C ILE A 5 4.05 -7.84 -24.93
N ASN A 6 3.86 -7.91 -26.25
CA ASN A 6 2.81 -8.65 -26.97
C ASN A 6 2.96 -10.17 -26.85
N TYR A 7 1.86 -10.90 -26.64
CA TYR A 7 1.71 -12.28 -27.13
C TYR A 7 0.24 -12.56 -27.47
N ALA A 8 0.01 -13.07 -28.69
CA ALA A 8 -1.28 -13.54 -29.20
C ALA A 8 -1.54 -15.00 -28.76
N PRO A 9 -2.81 -15.43 -28.55
CA PRO A 9 -3.15 -16.79 -28.16
C PRO A 9 -3.41 -17.69 -29.38
N PRO A 10 -3.27 -19.04 -29.27
CA PRO A 10 -3.86 -19.94 -30.24
C PRO A 10 -5.35 -20.16 -29.94
N ALA A 11 -6.12 -20.26 -31.02
CA ALA A 11 -7.53 -20.62 -31.02
C ALA A 11 -7.73 -22.11 -30.67
N MET A 12 -8.81 -22.42 -29.96
CA MET A 12 -9.44 -23.74 -30.07
C MET A 12 -10.95 -23.65 -29.83
N HIS A 13 -11.69 -24.23 -30.78
CA HIS A 13 -13.15 -24.34 -30.83
C HIS A 13 -13.66 -25.41 -29.86
N ALA A 14 -14.88 -25.25 -29.33
CA ALA A 14 -15.93 -26.26 -29.45
C ALA A 14 -17.30 -25.72 -28.98
N LEU A 15 -18.30 -25.98 -29.81
CA LEU A 15 -19.74 -25.85 -29.62
C LEU A 15 -20.26 -26.72 -28.46
N LEU A 16 -21.35 -26.33 -27.77
CA LEU A 16 -22.72 -26.74 -28.13
C LEU A 16 -23.79 -26.23 -27.13
N ALA A 17 -24.96 -25.94 -27.71
CA ALA A 17 -26.35 -25.96 -27.23
C ALA A 17 -26.64 -25.70 -25.73
N GLY A 18 -27.52 -24.77 -25.34
CA GLY A 18 -28.78 -24.42 -25.97
C GLY A 18 -29.92 -24.94 -25.09
N LEU A 19 -30.52 -24.06 -24.28
CA LEU A 19 -31.86 -24.25 -23.75
C LEU A 19 -32.50 -22.88 -23.52
N LEU A 20 -33.44 -22.53 -24.40
CA LEU A 20 -34.32 -21.37 -24.27
C LEU A 20 -35.36 -21.66 -23.20
N LEU A 21 -35.38 -20.86 -22.12
CA LEU A 21 -36.52 -20.75 -21.23
C LEU A 21 -37.29 -19.48 -21.59
N VAL A 22 -38.49 -19.69 -22.13
CA VAL A 22 -39.49 -18.64 -22.40
C VAL A 22 -40.06 -18.17 -21.07
N LEU A 23 -39.85 -16.89 -20.73
CA LEU A 23 -40.55 -16.20 -19.64
C LEU A 23 -41.64 -15.29 -20.23
N PRO A 24 -42.81 -15.18 -19.57
CA PRO A 24 -43.95 -14.45 -20.10
C PRO A 24 -43.71 -12.92 -20.06
N ALA A 25 -44.15 -12.26 -21.13
CA ALA A 25 -44.11 -10.80 -21.26
C ALA A 25 -44.97 -10.13 -20.18
N CYS A 26 -44.32 -9.39 -19.26
CA CYS A 26 -45.02 -8.42 -18.43
C CYS A 26 -45.34 -7.18 -19.28
N GLN A 27 -46.64 -6.88 -19.40
CA GLN A 27 -47.14 -5.67 -20.04
C GLN A 27 -46.63 -4.42 -19.32
N ALA A 28 -46.09 -3.48 -20.09
CA ALA A 28 -45.64 -2.18 -19.61
C ALA A 28 -46.87 -1.32 -19.19
N GLY A 29 -47.02 -1.10 -17.89
CA GLY A 29 -47.91 -0.08 -17.34
C GLY A 29 -47.36 1.32 -17.59
N LYS A 30 -48.23 2.23 -18.06
CA LYS A 30 -47.92 3.64 -18.36
C LYS A 30 -47.46 4.41 -17.10
N PRO A 31 -46.59 5.43 -17.22
CA PRO A 31 -46.14 6.22 -16.08
C PRO A 31 -47.20 7.26 -15.69
N GLY A 32 -47.86 7.02 -14.56
CA GLY A 32 -48.61 8.04 -13.83
C GLY A 32 -47.67 8.79 -12.91
N ILE A 33 -47.49 10.09 -13.18
CA ILE A 33 -46.79 11.02 -12.31
C ILE A 33 -47.72 11.29 -11.13
N ASP A 34 -47.38 10.76 -9.95
CA ASP A 34 -47.89 11.27 -8.67
C ASP A 34 -46.68 11.58 -7.78
N ALA A 35 -46.17 12.79 -7.96
CA ALA A 35 -45.03 13.33 -7.27
C ALA A 35 -45.46 14.08 -6.00
N THR A 36 -46.16 13.43 -5.07
CA THR A 36 -46.37 13.97 -3.72
C THR A 36 -46.59 12.86 -2.70
N ASN A 37 -45.51 12.14 -2.37
CA ASN A 37 -45.35 11.48 -1.08
C ASN A 37 -43.85 11.28 -0.81
N ARG A 38 -43.11 12.40 -0.65
CA ARG A 38 -41.88 12.33 0.12
C ARG A 38 -42.33 12.11 1.56
N ALA A 39 -42.24 10.86 2.01
CA ALA A 39 -42.36 10.51 3.42
C ALA A 39 -41.53 11.53 4.21
N SER A 40 -42.18 12.21 5.15
CA SER A 40 -41.49 13.08 6.10
C SER A 40 -40.47 12.21 6.80
N ALA A 41 -39.19 12.43 6.50
CA ALA A 41 -38.11 11.75 7.17
C ALA A 41 -38.23 12.10 8.66
N THR A 42 -38.67 11.14 9.46
CA THR A 42 -38.33 11.09 10.88
C THR A 42 -36.82 11.30 10.97
N SER A 43 -36.35 12.00 12.00
CA SER A 43 -34.92 12.09 12.29
C SER A 43 -34.40 10.68 12.61
N GLU A 44 -34.11 9.90 11.56
CA GLU A 44 -33.47 8.62 11.66
C GLU A 44 -32.09 8.86 12.27
N TYR A 45 -31.85 8.26 13.44
CA TYR A 45 -30.51 8.21 13.99
C TYR A 45 -29.60 7.55 12.96
N ARG A 46 -28.64 8.30 12.44
CA ARG A 46 -27.62 7.83 11.51
C ARG A 46 -26.32 7.65 12.30
N PRO A 47 -25.83 6.41 12.49
CA PRO A 47 -24.57 6.22 13.17
C PRO A 47 -23.44 6.85 12.33
N ASP A 48 -22.78 7.85 12.89
CA ASP A 48 -21.52 8.40 12.40
C ASP A 48 -20.41 7.91 13.34
N PRO A 49 -19.62 6.88 12.94
CA PRO A 49 -18.57 6.35 13.79
C PRO A 49 -17.55 7.43 14.19
N ALA A 50 -17.22 8.36 13.28
CA ALA A 50 -16.24 9.41 13.55
C ALA A 50 -16.73 10.43 14.59
N ALA A 51 -18.05 10.67 14.68
CA ALA A 51 -18.63 11.57 15.67
C ALA A 51 -18.44 11.09 17.12
N ALA A 52 -18.28 9.77 17.35
CA ALA A 52 -18.14 9.19 18.68
C ALA A 52 -16.84 9.58 19.40
N ARG A 53 -15.80 10.02 18.67
CA ARG A 53 -14.48 10.40 19.22
C ARG A 53 -14.53 11.41 20.36
N ARG A 54 -15.52 12.33 20.32
CA ARG A 54 -15.67 13.40 21.32
C ARG A 54 -15.98 12.88 22.73
N HIS A 55 -16.34 11.60 22.85
CA HIS A 55 -16.81 10.98 24.09
C HIS A 55 -15.86 9.89 24.60
N PHE A 56 -14.65 9.77 24.05
CA PHE A 56 -13.71 8.73 24.46
C PHE A 56 -12.98 9.08 25.75
N ALA A 57 -12.80 8.07 26.61
CA ALA A 57 -12.05 8.19 27.85
C ALA A 57 -10.52 8.22 27.61
N LEU A 58 -10.05 7.73 26.46
CA LEU A 58 -8.64 7.70 26.06
C LEU A 58 -8.44 8.51 24.76
N PRO A 59 -7.24 9.06 24.52
CA PRO A 59 -6.91 9.68 23.25
C PRO A 59 -7.08 8.70 22.08
N PRO A 60 -7.50 9.19 20.89
CA PRO A 60 -7.64 8.35 19.73
C PRO A 60 -6.30 7.80 19.26
N THR A 61 -6.34 6.65 18.59
CA THR A 61 -5.14 6.10 17.94
C THR A 61 -4.70 7.00 16.79
N GLN A 62 -3.43 7.39 16.78
CA GLN A 62 -2.88 8.32 15.80
C GLN A 62 -2.27 7.58 14.61
N VAL A 63 -2.66 7.96 13.39
CA VAL A 63 -2.15 7.39 12.15
C VAL A 63 -1.57 8.50 11.27
N MET A 64 -0.29 8.36 10.93
CA MET A 64 0.38 9.21 9.94
C MET A 64 0.48 8.47 8.62
N VAL A 65 -0.04 9.03 7.53
CA VAL A 65 0.10 8.46 6.18
C VAL A 65 1.15 9.25 5.42
N PHE A 66 2.37 8.73 5.31
CA PHE A 66 3.49 9.39 4.63
C PHE A 66 3.55 8.99 3.16
N GLY A 67 3.30 9.96 2.27
CA GLY A 67 3.25 9.78 0.83
C GLY A 67 4.59 10.11 0.14
N LEU A 68 5.04 9.26 -0.78
CA LEU A 68 6.18 9.54 -1.65
C LEU A 68 6.06 8.81 -3.00
N GLU A 69 6.95 9.11 -3.95
CA GLU A 69 7.12 8.25 -5.13
C GLU A 69 8.06 7.09 -4.81
N HIS A 70 7.91 5.97 -5.53
CA HIS A 70 8.80 4.83 -5.36
C HIS A 70 10.25 5.23 -5.58
N LEU A 71 11.12 4.79 -4.66
CA LEU A 71 12.54 5.17 -4.67
C LEU A 71 13.39 4.26 -5.57
N ASP A 72 12.79 3.30 -6.26
CA ASP A 72 13.47 2.46 -7.25
C ASP A 72 13.93 3.29 -8.47
N GLY A 73 13.13 4.30 -8.85
CA GLY A 73 13.36 5.18 -10.00
C GLY A 73 14.26 6.40 -9.79
N VAL A 74 14.82 6.62 -8.58
CA VAL A 74 15.63 7.84 -8.32
C VAL A 74 16.92 7.90 -9.16
N ALA A 75 17.51 9.09 -9.28
CA ALA A 75 18.70 9.29 -10.09
C ALA A 75 19.89 8.40 -9.66
N PRO A 76 20.78 8.01 -10.60
CA PRO A 76 22.07 7.42 -10.26
C PRO A 76 22.84 8.35 -9.30
N GLY A 77 23.43 7.78 -8.25
CA GLY A 77 24.14 8.56 -7.22
C GLY A 77 23.28 9.07 -6.06
N PHE A 78 21.99 8.76 -6.04
CA PHE A 78 21.15 8.98 -4.85
C PHE A 78 21.79 8.32 -3.62
N GLN A 79 21.91 9.08 -2.53
CA GLN A 79 22.43 8.56 -1.27
C GLN A 79 21.30 8.40 -0.27
N VAL A 80 21.16 7.21 0.31
CA VAL A 80 20.15 6.92 1.34
C VAL A 80 20.28 7.88 2.53
N ALA A 81 21.49 8.33 2.85
CA ALA A 81 21.76 9.32 3.90
C ALA A 81 21.02 10.65 3.69
N TRP A 82 20.64 11.00 2.45
CA TRP A 82 19.87 12.21 2.18
C TRP A 82 18.43 12.15 2.73
N LEU A 83 17.92 10.95 3.05
CA LEU A 83 16.61 10.78 3.70
C LEU A 83 16.64 11.10 5.19
N GLU A 84 17.82 11.29 5.80
CA GLU A 84 17.96 11.47 7.25
C GLU A 84 17.11 12.61 7.84
N PRO A 85 16.96 13.79 7.20
CA PRO A 85 16.08 14.84 7.73
C PRO A 85 14.62 14.39 7.88
N VAL A 86 14.15 13.50 6.99
CA VAL A 86 12.80 12.92 7.04
C VAL A 86 12.77 11.80 8.10
N LEU A 87 13.73 10.87 8.06
CA LEU A 87 13.80 9.75 9.00
C LEU A 87 13.90 10.23 10.44
N CYS A 88 14.65 11.30 10.70
CA CYS A 88 14.76 11.87 12.04
C CYS A 88 13.42 12.35 12.60
N ARG A 89 12.60 12.99 11.77
CA ARG A 89 11.26 13.44 12.17
C ARG A 89 10.30 12.27 12.35
N LEU A 90 10.38 11.24 11.51
CA LEU A 90 9.61 10.00 11.67
C LEU A 90 10.02 9.24 12.94
N ARG A 91 11.31 9.24 13.31
CA ARG A 91 11.78 8.71 14.60
C ARG A 91 11.21 9.52 15.76
N ALA A 92 11.18 10.85 15.67
CA ALA A 92 10.60 11.71 16.70
C ALA A 92 9.08 11.47 16.88
N TYR A 93 8.38 11.11 15.79
CA TYR A 93 6.98 10.66 15.86
C TYR A 93 6.82 9.35 16.65
N ARG A 94 7.86 8.51 16.78
CA ARG A 94 7.86 7.26 17.56
C ARG A 94 6.63 6.37 17.28
N PRO A 95 6.41 5.93 16.03
CA PRO A 95 5.36 4.97 15.72
C PRO A 95 5.64 3.64 16.45
N ALA A 96 4.61 3.06 17.05
CA ALA A 96 4.64 1.71 17.60
C ALA A 96 4.45 0.64 16.48
N ILE A 97 3.82 1.04 15.37
CA ILE A 97 3.58 0.20 14.20
C ILE A 97 3.96 0.96 12.93
N ILE A 98 4.66 0.27 12.03
CA ILE A 98 4.97 0.77 10.69
C ILE A 98 4.32 -0.17 9.68
N LEU A 99 3.46 0.40 8.84
CA LEU A 99 2.86 -0.23 7.68
C LEU A 99 3.50 0.30 6.40
N THR A 100 3.45 -0.50 5.35
CA THR A 100 3.99 -0.10 4.04
C THR A 100 3.10 -0.57 2.89
N GLU A 101 3.35 -0.06 1.69
CA GLU A 101 2.64 -0.48 0.46
C GLU A 101 2.95 -1.93 0.02
N ALA A 102 3.87 -2.64 0.67
CA ALA A 102 4.00 -4.08 0.42
C ALA A 102 2.68 -4.80 0.72
N MET A 103 2.38 -5.83 -0.07
CA MET A 103 1.33 -6.79 0.27
C MET A 103 1.71 -7.56 1.55
N SER A 104 0.70 -7.90 2.36
CA SER A 104 0.91 -8.81 3.50
C SER A 104 1.25 -10.22 3.00
N GLY A 105 1.90 -11.02 3.86
CA GLY A 105 2.20 -12.41 3.53
C GLY A 105 0.95 -13.23 3.23
N GLU A 106 -0.14 -12.97 3.95
CA GLU A 106 -1.46 -13.56 3.68
C GLU A 106 -1.95 -13.25 2.26
N GLN A 107 -1.81 -11.99 1.82
CA GLN A 107 -2.24 -11.59 0.48
C GLN A 107 -1.37 -12.21 -0.61
N VAL A 108 -0.05 -12.27 -0.39
CA VAL A 108 0.88 -12.93 -1.33
C VAL A 108 0.52 -14.41 -1.49
N MET A 109 0.25 -15.12 -0.38
CA MET A 109 -0.18 -16.53 -0.44
C MET A 109 -1.58 -16.69 -1.03
N GLY A 110 -2.51 -15.77 -0.75
CA GLY A 110 -3.85 -15.77 -1.32
C GLY A 110 -3.83 -15.59 -2.84
N LEU A 111 -3.00 -14.68 -3.35
CA LEU A 111 -2.83 -14.49 -4.80
C LEU A 111 -2.24 -15.73 -5.48
N ASP A 112 -1.32 -16.43 -4.84
CA ASP A 112 -0.78 -17.69 -5.35
C ASP A 112 -1.86 -18.80 -5.36
N ALA A 113 -2.59 -18.95 -4.25
CA ALA A 113 -3.64 -19.97 -4.12
C ALA A 113 -4.81 -19.76 -5.09
N TYR A 114 -5.14 -18.50 -5.40
CA TYR A 114 -6.23 -18.12 -6.30
C TYR A 114 -5.72 -17.51 -7.62
N ALA A 115 -4.54 -17.93 -8.09
CA ALA A 115 -3.90 -17.37 -9.29
C ALA A 115 -4.77 -17.43 -10.55
N ALA A 116 -5.57 -18.50 -10.71
CA ALA A 116 -6.50 -18.64 -11.83
C ALA A 116 -7.60 -17.55 -11.84
N TYR A 117 -7.99 -17.04 -10.67
CA TYR A 117 -8.97 -15.98 -10.52
C TYR A 117 -8.33 -14.59 -10.59
N HIS A 118 -7.17 -14.40 -9.98
CA HIS A 118 -6.47 -13.10 -9.91
C HIS A 118 -5.55 -12.81 -11.11
N GLY A 119 -5.41 -13.75 -12.04
CA GLY A 119 -4.60 -13.57 -13.24
C GLY A 119 -3.15 -13.25 -12.92
N ASN A 120 -2.66 -12.10 -13.38
CA ASN A 120 -1.26 -11.71 -13.25
C ASN A 120 -0.93 -10.90 -11.98
N ALA A 121 -1.89 -10.69 -11.06
CA ALA A 121 -1.67 -9.89 -9.85
C ALA A 121 -0.54 -10.45 -8.96
N GLY A 122 -0.26 -11.76 -9.02
CA GLY A 122 0.88 -12.37 -8.33
C GLY A 122 2.26 -11.77 -8.70
N ARG A 123 2.39 -11.08 -9.86
CA ARG A 123 3.63 -10.42 -10.28
C ARG A 123 4.14 -9.38 -9.27
N TYR A 124 3.22 -8.74 -8.53
CA TYR A 124 3.57 -7.72 -7.54
C TYR A 124 4.21 -8.30 -6.29
N ALA A 125 4.14 -9.63 -6.07
CA ALA A 125 4.87 -10.29 -5.00
C ALA A 125 6.39 -10.30 -5.25
N GLY A 126 6.83 -10.06 -6.50
CA GLY A 126 8.24 -10.09 -6.87
C GLY A 126 8.90 -11.43 -6.47
N PRO A 127 10.12 -11.42 -5.90
CA PRO A 127 10.79 -12.66 -5.47
C PRO A 127 10.21 -13.25 -4.17
N THR A 128 9.27 -12.58 -3.51
CA THR A 128 8.75 -12.95 -2.19
C THR A 128 8.14 -14.34 -2.17
N LEU A 129 7.31 -14.67 -3.16
CA LEU A 129 6.60 -15.94 -3.23
C LEU A 129 7.56 -17.13 -3.30
N GLU A 130 8.53 -17.06 -4.22
CA GLU A 130 9.56 -18.09 -4.39
C GLU A 130 10.41 -18.24 -3.12
N MET A 131 10.74 -17.14 -2.46
CA MET A 131 11.47 -17.16 -1.20
C MET A 131 10.68 -17.84 -0.08
N ALA A 132 9.39 -17.49 0.04
CA ALA A 132 8.52 -18.07 1.04
C ALA A 132 8.37 -19.57 0.84
N LYS A 133 8.10 -20.03 -0.39
CA LYS A 133 7.98 -21.45 -0.73
C LYS A 133 9.24 -22.24 -0.39
N ALA A 134 10.42 -21.68 -0.67
CA ALA A 134 11.68 -22.32 -0.31
C ALA A 134 11.84 -22.46 1.22
N ALA A 135 11.60 -21.38 1.97
CA ALA A 135 11.72 -21.41 3.43
C ALA A 135 10.66 -22.32 4.09
N GLN A 136 9.44 -22.37 3.54
CA GLN A 136 8.37 -23.27 3.98
C GLN A 136 8.75 -24.73 3.80
N ALA A 137 9.34 -25.10 2.66
CA ALA A 137 9.82 -26.44 2.40
C ALA A 137 10.93 -26.84 3.38
N ASP A 138 11.89 -25.95 3.61
CA ASP A 138 13.01 -26.17 4.54
C ASP A 138 12.52 -26.33 5.99
N LEU A 139 11.62 -25.45 6.44
CA LEU A 139 11.08 -25.46 7.80
C LEU A 139 9.97 -26.49 8.03
N LYS A 140 9.40 -27.05 6.95
CA LYS A 140 8.20 -27.90 6.98
C LYS A 140 7.01 -27.21 7.65
N LEU A 141 6.77 -25.95 7.29
CA LEU A 141 5.68 -25.12 7.80
C LEU A 141 4.89 -24.49 6.66
N THR A 142 3.59 -24.28 6.88
CA THR A 142 2.81 -23.35 6.04
C THR A 142 3.15 -21.89 6.39
N ALA A 143 2.83 -20.94 5.50
CA ALA A 143 2.95 -19.51 5.79
C ALA A 143 2.24 -19.12 7.09
N ALA A 144 1.01 -19.60 7.28
CA ALA A 144 0.21 -19.31 8.48
C ALA A 144 0.88 -19.84 9.75
N GLN A 145 1.39 -21.08 9.73
CA GLN A 145 2.13 -21.64 10.87
C GLN A 145 3.41 -20.86 11.16
N ALA A 146 4.14 -20.45 10.11
CA ALA A 146 5.34 -19.64 10.25
C ALA A 146 5.03 -18.26 10.86
N LEU A 147 3.96 -17.60 10.41
CA LEU A 147 3.52 -16.29 10.92
C LEU A 147 3.12 -16.35 12.40
N VAL A 148 2.38 -17.38 12.81
CA VAL A 148 2.02 -17.60 14.23
C VAL A 148 3.27 -17.74 15.09
N ARG A 149 4.23 -18.56 14.65
CA ARG A 149 5.51 -18.74 15.37
C ARG A 149 6.34 -17.46 15.39
N ALA A 150 6.36 -16.71 14.29
CA ALA A 150 7.06 -15.43 14.21
C ALA A 150 6.46 -14.41 15.20
N ASN A 151 5.14 -14.32 15.30
CA ASN A 151 4.46 -13.43 16.24
C ASN A 151 4.77 -13.81 17.69
N ALA A 152 4.65 -15.08 18.05
CA ALA A 152 4.95 -15.55 19.40
C ALA A 152 6.42 -15.28 19.79
N LEU A 153 7.37 -15.43 18.86
CA LEU A 153 8.77 -15.11 19.12
C LEU A 153 9.02 -13.59 19.20
N SER A 154 8.26 -12.78 18.45
CA SER A 154 8.35 -11.31 18.48
C SER A 154 7.85 -10.69 19.80
N GLU A 155 7.06 -11.42 20.59
CA GLU A 155 6.61 -10.96 21.92
C GLU A 155 7.71 -11.08 22.99
N GLN A 156 8.80 -11.81 22.72
CA GLN A 156 9.88 -11.99 23.68
C GLN A 156 10.83 -10.80 23.69
N ALA A 157 11.18 -10.32 24.88
CA ALA A 157 12.24 -9.34 25.05
C ALA A 157 13.63 -9.98 24.86
N ASN A 158 14.60 -9.17 24.41
CA ASN A 158 16.03 -9.52 24.36
C ASN A 158 16.37 -10.78 23.56
N LEU A 159 15.78 -10.94 22.37
CA LEU A 159 16.13 -12.04 21.45
C LEU A 159 17.64 -12.15 21.20
N SER A 160 18.18 -13.36 21.39
CA SER A 160 19.55 -13.72 21.03
C SER A 160 19.77 -13.68 19.51
N SER A 161 21.03 -13.68 19.07
CA SER A 161 21.36 -13.72 17.63
C SER A 161 20.78 -14.94 16.92
N THR A 162 20.78 -16.11 17.58
CA THR A 162 20.14 -17.33 17.07
C THR A 162 18.64 -17.15 16.92
N GLN A 163 17.94 -16.61 17.93
CA GLN A 163 16.50 -16.37 17.84
C GLN A 163 16.15 -15.34 16.77
N ARG A 164 16.95 -14.28 16.57
CA ARG A 164 16.72 -13.32 15.48
C ARG A 164 16.89 -13.94 14.09
N ARG A 165 17.87 -14.83 13.90
CA ARG A 165 18.00 -15.58 12.65
C ARG A 165 16.79 -16.49 12.43
N GLN A 166 16.34 -17.20 13.46
CA GLN A 166 15.13 -18.02 13.38
C GLN A 166 13.90 -17.17 13.06
N LEU A 167 13.75 -16.01 13.70
CA LEU A 167 12.65 -15.08 13.45
C LEU A 167 12.66 -14.53 12.03
N ALA A 168 13.84 -14.18 11.49
CA ALA A 168 13.99 -13.78 10.10
C ALA A 168 13.54 -14.90 9.13
N ASN A 169 13.92 -16.15 9.40
CA ASN A 169 13.52 -17.29 8.57
C ASN A 169 12.01 -17.56 8.63
N LEU A 170 11.41 -17.46 9.83
CA LEU A 170 9.97 -17.59 10.01
C LEU A 170 9.20 -16.50 9.24
N PHE A 171 9.67 -15.25 9.26
CA PHE A 171 9.06 -14.18 8.45
C PHE A 171 9.22 -14.43 6.94
N VAL A 172 10.34 -14.97 6.47
CA VAL A 172 10.46 -15.36 5.06
C VAL A 172 9.44 -16.45 4.71
N ALA A 173 9.34 -17.51 5.51
CA ALA A 173 8.34 -18.56 5.30
C ALA A 173 6.89 -18.06 5.39
N ALA A 174 6.65 -16.99 6.16
CA ALA A 174 5.37 -16.30 6.23
C ALA A 174 5.11 -15.34 5.05
N ALA A 175 6.00 -15.26 4.07
CA ALA A 175 5.95 -14.29 2.95
C ALA A 175 5.98 -12.82 3.40
N GLU A 176 6.72 -12.53 4.49
CA GLU A 176 6.89 -11.20 5.10
C GLU A 176 8.37 -10.73 4.97
N PRO A 177 8.86 -10.47 3.73
CA PRO A 177 10.29 -10.31 3.47
C PRO A 177 10.89 -9.07 4.14
N PHE A 178 10.12 -7.99 4.28
CA PHE A 178 10.60 -6.79 4.95
C PHE A 178 10.66 -6.94 6.47
N SER A 179 9.74 -7.68 7.08
CA SER A 179 9.84 -8.08 8.50
C SER A 179 11.05 -8.98 8.74
N ALA A 180 11.31 -9.92 7.83
CA ALA A 180 12.53 -10.72 7.87
C ALA A 180 13.80 -9.86 7.76
N THR A 181 13.75 -8.82 6.92
CA THR A 181 14.86 -7.88 6.73
C THR A 181 15.09 -7.01 7.98
N VAL A 182 14.04 -6.61 8.70
CA VAL A 182 14.17 -5.93 10.01
C VAL A 182 15.02 -6.79 10.95
N GLN A 183 14.66 -8.07 11.08
CA GLN A 183 15.38 -8.99 11.96
C GLN A 183 16.82 -9.20 11.53
N TRP A 184 17.03 -9.35 10.22
CA TRP A 184 18.36 -9.48 9.64
C TRP A 184 19.25 -8.25 9.91
N LEU A 185 18.67 -7.05 9.83
CA LEU A 185 19.40 -5.81 10.08
C LEU A 185 19.61 -5.49 11.56
N ARG A 186 18.78 -6.02 12.45
CA ARG A 186 18.98 -5.94 13.91
C ARG A 186 20.08 -6.88 14.43
N LEU A 187 20.51 -7.85 13.64
CA LEU A 187 21.73 -8.62 13.94
C LEU A 187 22.97 -7.75 13.74
N ALA A 188 23.95 -7.93 14.64
CA ALA A 188 25.31 -7.47 14.42
C ALA A 188 25.83 -8.03 13.08
N LYS A 189 26.66 -7.27 12.36
CA LYS A 189 27.13 -7.66 11.02
C LYS A 189 27.82 -9.04 11.00
N ALA A 190 28.56 -9.38 12.06
CA ALA A 190 29.22 -10.68 12.21
C ALA A 190 28.25 -11.85 12.43
N GLU A 191 27.02 -11.58 12.90
CA GLU A 191 25.99 -12.58 13.19
C GLU A 191 25.05 -12.82 12.00
N ARG A 192 25.23 -12.09 10.89
CA ARG A 192 24.47 -12.22 9.64
C ARG A 192 25.02 -13.36 8.79
N ILE A 193 24.91 -14.58 9.33
CA ILE A 193 25.49 -15.81 8.78
C ILE A 193 24.44 -16.86 8.41
N ALA A 194 24.84 -17.86 7.63
CA ALA A 194 24.03 -19.01 7.29
C ALA A 194 24.02 -20.03 8.44
N ALA A 195 23.16 -19.81 9.43
CA ALA A 195 22.98 -20.65 10.60
C ALA A 195 21.51 -20.62 11.06
N ASP A 196 21.15 -21.51 11.99
CA ASP A 196 19.82 -21.52 12.64
C ASP A 196 18.64 -21.62 11.66
N GLY A 197 18.81 -22.44 10.62
CA GLY A 197 17.81 -22.64 9.57
C GLY A 197 17.90 -21.65 8.40
N ILE A 198 18.77 -20.65 8.47
CA ILE A 198 19.04 -19.76 7.33
C ILE A 198 20.07 -20.40 6.40
N SER A 199 19.67 -20.69 5.16
CA SER A 199 20.58 -21.18 4.12
C SER A 199 21.47 -20.06 3.54
N PRO A 200 22.62 -20.37 2.92
CA PRO A 200 23.42 -19.37 2.21
C PRO A 200 22.65 -18.61 1.12
N LYS A 201 21.69 -19.27 0.46
CA LYS A 201 20.78 -18.65 -0.50
C LYS A 201 19.91 -17.59 0.19
N LEU A 202 19.34 -17.91 1.35
CA LEU A 202 18.52 -17.00 2.12
C LEU A 202 19.33 -15.80 2.66
N VAL A 203 20.59 -16.01 3.07
CA VAL A 203 21.52 -14.93 3.42
C VAL A 203 21.67 -13.93 2.26
N LYS A 204 21.93 -14.44 1.04
CA LYS A 204 22.07 -13.59 -0.16
C LYS A 204 20.79 -12.79 -0.42
N MET A 205 19.63 -13.41 -0.27
CA MET A 205 18.34 -12.76 -0.48
C MET A 205 18.05 -11.69 0.57
N LEU A 206 18.25 -11.96 1.86
CA LEU A 206 18.07 -10.98 2.94
C LEU A 206 19.01 -9.78 2.79
N ASN A 207 20.27 -10.02 2.39
CA ASN A 207 21.20 -8.94 2.05
C ASN A 207 20.73 -8.14 0.81
N GLY A 208 20.14 -8.81 -0.18
CA GLY A 208 19.53 -8.17 -1.35
C GLY A 208 18.38 -7.24 -0.97
N PHE A 209 17.44 -7.70 -0.13
CA PHE A 209 16.34 -6.88 0.38
C PHE A 209 16.82 -5.73 1.26
N ALA A 210 17.82 -5.95 2.10
CA ALA A 210 18.42 -4.87 2.90
C ALA A 210 19.02 -3.74 2.04
N GLY A 211 19.51 -4.07 0.85
CA GLY A 211 20.09 -3.11 -0.09
C GLY A 211 19.16 -2.68 -1.23
N ILE A 212 17.92 -3.18 -1.28
CA ILE A 212 17.02 -2.91 -2.42
C ILE A 212 16.67 -1.43 -2.46
N ARG A 213 16.67 -0.87 -3.67
CA ARG A 213 16.26 0.52 -3.92
C ARG A 213 14.75 0.62 -3.78
N SER A 214 14.28 0.90 -2.58
CA SER A 214 12.86 1.00 -2.26
C SER A 214 12.68 1.76 -0.95
N GLU A 215 11.65 2.59 -0.89
CA GLU A 215 11.13 3.21 0.32
C GLU A 215 10.78 2.20 1.42
N LEU A 216 10.34 1.00 1.03
CA LEU A 216 9.99 -0.06 1.96
C LEU A 216 11.22 -0.48 2.79
N ALA A 217 12.39 -0.59 2.15
CA ALA A 217 13.65 -0.92 2.82
C ALA A 217 14.36 0.32 3.40
N TRP A 218 14.56 1.35 2.58
CA TRP A 218 15.35 2.53 2.93
C TRP A 218 14.68 3.44 3.96
N MET A 219 13.34 3.37 4.08
CA MET A 219 12.60 4.08 5.11
C MET A 219 11.90 3.13 6.08
N GLY A 220 11.04 2.23 5.59
CA GLY A 220 10.22 1.38 6.46
C GLY A 220 11.05 0.45 7.36
N VAL A 221 11.84 -0.43 6.77
CA VAL A 221 12.73 -1.34 7.50
C VAL A 221 13.75 -0.57 8.34
N ARG A 222 14.39 0.46 7.77
CA ARG A 222 15.38 1.26 8.50
C ARG A 222 14.79 1.89 9.76
N LEU A 223 13.61 2.50 9.66
CA LEU A 223 12.93 3.13 10.79
C LEU A 223 12.52 2.08 11.84
N ALA A 224 12.03 0.92 11.42
CA ALA A 224 11.72 -0.17 12.34
C ALA A 224 12.95 -0.66 13.12
N VAL A 225 14.10 -0.80 12.44
CA VAL A 225 15.39 -1.14 13.06
C VAL A 225 15.79 -0.07 14.07
N ASP A 226 15.76 1.20 13.69
CA ASP A 226 16.16 2.33 14.54
C ASP A 226 15.26 2.47 15.79
N LEU A 227 13.98 2.13 15.67
CA LEU A 227 13.00 2.15 16.77
C LEU A 227 12.95 0.85 17.58
N GLY A 228 13.71 -0.17 17.18
CA GLY A 228 13.72 -1.47 17.83
C GLY A 228 12.44 -2.29 17.67
N LEU A 229 11.63 -2.01 16.64
CA LEU A 229 10.43 -2.78 16.32
C LEU A 229 10.82 -4.17 15.78
N GLU A 230 10.00 -5.18 16.09
CA GLU A 230 10.26 -6.55 15.63
C GLU A 230 9.77 -6.81 14.19
N ARG A 231 8.88 -5.97 13.67
CA ARG A 231 8.34 -6.15 12.32
C ARG A 231 7.80 -4.86 11.73
N ILE A 232 7.54 -4.93 10.42
CA ILE A 232 6.64 -4.00 9.74
C ILE A 232 5.45 -4.79 9.19
N TYR A 233 4.43 -4.08 8.72
CA TYR A 233 3.20 -4.71 8.21
C TYR A 233 2.99 -4.32 6.75
N GLY A 234 2.63 -5.30 5.92
CA GLY A 234 2.15 -5.03 4.57
C GLY A 234 0.69 -4.57 4.60
N ALA A 235 0.41 -3.40 4.02
CA ALA A 235 -0.96 -2.88 3.87
C ALA A 235 -1.40 -2.82 2.41
N GLY A 236 -0.49 -2.97 1.44
CA GLY A 236 -0.80 -2.90 0.01
C GLY A 236 -1.81 -3.95 -0.43
N ASP A 237 -2.54 -3.64 -1.50
CA ASP A 237 -3.56 -4.53 -2.05
C ASP A 237 -3.40 -4.72 -3.56
N HIS A 238 -3.40 -5.98 -3.99
CA HIS A 238 -3.58 -6.38 -5.38
C HIS A 238 -4.66 -7.47 -5.53
N LEU A 239 -5.41 -7.80 -4.46
CA LEU A 239 -6.58 -8.66 -4.62
C LEU A 239 -7.66 -7.95 -5.44
N SER A 240 -7.81 -6.63 -5.25
CA SER A 240 -8.81 -5.82 -5.96
C SER A 240 -8.48 -5.58 -7.43
N ASP A 241 -7.31 -5.99 -7.92
CA ASP A 241 -6.95 -5.85 -9.34
C ASP A 241 -7.91 -6.64 -10.25
N VAL A 242 -8.63 -7.65 -9.73
CA VAL A 242 -9.69 -8.36 -10.45
C VAL A 242 -10.87 -7.46 -10.86
N ALA A 243 -11.05 -6.33 -10.18
CA ALA A 243 -12.09 -5.35 -10.50
C ALA A 243 -11.68 -4.39 -11.62
N LEU A 244 -10.42 -4.42 -12.07
CA LEU A 244 -9.94 -3.55 -13.13
C LEU A 244 -10.64 -3.80 -14.46
N PRO A 245 -10.83 -2.76 -15.30
CA PRO A 245 -11.28 -2.97 -16.67
C PRO A 245 -10.26 -3.83 -17.42
N ALA A 246 -10.74 -4.68 -18.32
CA ALA A 246 -9.87 -5.43 -19.22
C ALA A 246 -8.97 -4.47 -20.02
N ASP A 247 -7.71 -4.86 -20.25
CA ASP A 247 -6.71 -4.01 -20.90
C ASP A 247 -7.16 -3.48 -22.27
N SER A 248 -7.88 -4.29 -23.05
CA SER A 248 -8.42 -3.86 -24.35
C SER A 248 -9.45 -2.74 -24.22
N ILE A 249 -10.36 -2.84 -23.24
CA ILE A 249 -11.38 -1.82 -22.94
C ILE A 249 -10.70 -0.55 -22.42
N TRP A 250 -9.75 -0.70 -21.49
CA TRP A 250 -9.01 0.41 -20.92
C TRP A 250 -8.21 1.17 -21.99
N ASN A 251 -7.46 0.46 -22.83
CA ASN A 251 -6.64 1.06 -23.86
C ASN A 251 -7.46 1.76 -24.94
N ALA A 252 -8.63 1.21 -25.30
CA ALA A 252 -9.56 1.85 -26.23
C ALA A 252 -10.12 3.16 -25.65
N ALA A 253 -10.56 3.15 -24.39
CA ALA A 253 -11.06 4.34 -23.70
C ALA A 253 -9.98 5.42 -23.58
N LEU A 254 -8.75 5.04 -23.19
CA LEU A 254 -7.63 5.97 -23.06
C LEU A 254 -7.18 6.55 -24.41
N ALA A 255 -7.27 5.78 -25.49
CA ALA A 255 -6.98 6.28 -26.84
C ALA A 255 -8.04 7.28 -27.33
N ALA A 256 -9.29 7.12 -26.90
CA ALA A 256 -10.39 8.00 -27.26
C ALA A 256 -10.33 9.37 -26.55
N GLU A 257 -9.62 9.49 -25.42
CA GLU A 257 -9.50 10.74 -24.65
C GLU A 257 -8.10 11.37 -24.71
N PRO A 258 -7.84 12.23 -25.72
CA PRO A 258 -6.58 12.98 -25.82
C PRO A 258 -6.26 13.77 -24.55
N GLY A 259 -5.00 13.79 -24.15
CA GLY A 259 -4.53 14.54 -22.97
C GLY A 259 -4.67 13.79 -21.65
N MET A 260 -5.52 12.75 -21.55
CA MET A 260 -5.65 11.94 -20.33
C MET A 260 -4.31 11.30 -19.91
N ARG A 261 -3.51 10.85 -20.88
CA ARG A 261 -2.14 10.35 -20.61
C ARG A 261 -1.21 11.40 -20.00
N ASN A 262 -1.34 12.67 -20.40
CA ASN A 262 -0.53 13.75 -19.84
C ASN A 262 -0.97 14.08 -18.41
N LEU A 263 -2.27 14.01 -18.10
CA LEU A 263 -2.78 14.14 -16.74
C LEU A 263 -2.22 13.05 -15.83
N PHE A 264 -2.35 11.78 -16.24
CA PHE A 264 -1.83 10.64 -15.47
C PHE A 264 -0.32 10.69 -15.25
N ALA A 265 0.42 11.26 -16.21
CA ALA A 265 1.87 11.41 -16.12
C ALA A 265 2.30 12.72 -15.42
N HIS A 266 1.38 13.50 -14.85
CA HIS A 266 1.65 14.79 -14.21
C HIS A 266 2.36 15.80 -15.14
N ARG A 267 2.12 15.74 -16.45
CA ARG A 267 2.75 16.59 -17.48
C ARG A 267 1.96 17.86 -17.77
N THR A 268 1.26 18.41 -16.78
CA THR A 268 0.51 19.67 -16.92
C THR A 268 1.17 20.77 -16.09
N PRO A 269 0.97 22.06 -16.45
CA PRO A 269 1.56 23.18 -15.71
C PRO A 269 1.19 23.19 -14.22
N ALA A 270 0.04 22.62 -13.85
CA ALA A 270 -0.41 22.55 -12.46
C ALA A 270 0.53 21.75 -11.55
N PHE A 271 1.29 20.79 -12.10
CA PHE A 271 2.26 19.98 -11.35
C PHE A 271 3.67 20.59 -11.30
N GLN A 272 3.89 21.76 -11.91
CA GLN A 272 5.19 22.45 -11.95
C GLN A 272 5.44 23.34 -10.73
N ALA A 273 4.87 22.99 -9.57
CA ALA A 273 5.08 23.73 -8.32
C ALA A 273 6.52 23.58 -7.79
N ILE A 274 7.17 22.48 -8.13
CA ILE A 274 8.58 22.20 -7.84
C ILE A 274 9.31 22.03 -9.18
N PRO A 275 10.50 22.63 -9.38
CA PRO A 275 11.26 22.44 -10.62
C PRO A 275 11.49 20.97 -10.91
N GLU A 276 11.35 20.56 -12.18
CA GLU A 276 11.52 19.16 -12.60
C GLU A 276 12.87 18.58 -12.15
N ASP A 277 13.93 19.38 -12.18
CA ASP A 277 15.24 18.94 -11.68
C ASP A 277 15.25 18.64 -10.17
N THR A 278 14.54 19.44 -9.38
CA THR A 278 14.38 19.18 -7.93
C THR A 278 13.65 17.85 -7.69
N MET A 279 12.68 17.50 -8.53
CA MET A 279 11.96 16.22 -8.44
C MET A 279 12.86 15.00 -8.71
N LYS A 280 14.06 15.18 -9.30
CA LYS A 280 14.99 14.08 -9.62
C LYS A 280 15.83 13.60 -8.43
N LEU A 281 15.78 14.31 -7.30
CA LEU A 281 16.46 13.94 -6.04
C LEU A 281 17.96 13.63 -6.24
N ARG A 282 18.68 14.51 -6.95
CA ARG A 282 20.12 14.42 -7.22
C ARG A 282 21.00 14.99 -6.11
N THR A 283 20.44 15.71 -5.15
CA THR A 283 21.19 16.28 -4.01
C THR A 283 20.37 16.20 -2.72
N ALA A 284 21.06 16.27 -1.56
CA ALA A 284 20.41 16.28 -0.25
C ALA A 284 19.37 17.41 -0.11
N ALA A 285 19.70 18.61 -0.60
CA ALA A 285 18.84 19.79 -0.51
C ALA A 285 17.49 19.64 -1.24
N GLN A 286 17.37 18.67 -2.15
CA GLN A 286 16.14 18.43 -2.91
C GLN A 286 15.13 17.54 -2.17
N ILE A 287 15.55 16.78 -1.15
CA ILE A 287 14.69 15.82 -0.44
C ILE A 287 13.52 16.52 0.24
N MET A 288 13.81 17.47 1.13
CA MET A 288 12.75 18.13 1.92
C MET A 288 11.72 18.87 1.05
N PRO A 289 12.10 19.66 0.02
CA PRO A 289 11.13 20.29 -0.88
C PRO A 289 10.21 19.28 -1.57
N VAL A 290 10.75 18.17 -2.08
CA VAL A 290 9.95 17.14 -2.76
C VAL A 290 9.01 16.44 -1.77
N MET A 291 9.51 16.06 -0.58
CA MET A 291 8.68 15.40 0.43
C MET A 291 7.55 16.30 0.93
N LYS A 292 7.82 17.60 1.12
CA LYS A 292 6.80 18.60 1.47
C LYS A 292 5.75 18.74 0.36
N TRP A 293 6.18 18.82 -0.90
CA TRP A 293 5.26 18.90 -2.03
C TRP A 293 4.36 17.67 -2.11
N ARG A 294 4.93 16.46 -2.10
CA ARG A 294 4.19 15.19 -2.20
C ARG A 294 3.21 14.94 -1.06
N ASN A 295 3.43 15.57 0.10
CA ASN A 295 2.53 15.46 1.24
C ASN A 295 1.63 16.68 1.44
N SER A 296 1.66 17.66 0.55
CA SER A 296 0.82 18.86 0.62
C SER A 296 -0.62 18.58 0.22
N SER A 297 -1.56 19.38 0.75
CA SER A 297 -2.96 19.36 0.32
C SER A 297 -3.10 19.68 -1.17
N ARG A 298 -2.24 20.58 -1.69
CA ARG A 298 -2.26 20.95 -3.10
C ARG A 298 -1.88 19.78 -4.01
N PHE A 299 -0.84 19.03 -3.68
CA PHE A 299 -0.50 17.83 -4.45
C PHE A 299 -1.62 16.79 -4.37
N ALA A 300 -2.18 16.56 -3.19
CA ALA A 300 -3.30 15.63 -2.99
C ALA A 300 -4.52 15.97 -3.87
N GLU A 301 -4.91 17.24 -3.93
CA GLU A 301 -6.00 17.73 -4.78
C GLU A 301 -5.69 17.48 -6.27
N LEU A 302 -4.49 17.89 -6.72
CA LEU A 302 -4.08 17.77 -8.12
C LEU A 302 -3.97 16.32 -8.58
N ASP A 303 -3.35 15.46 -7.77
CA ASP A 303 -3.15 14.04 -8.07
C ASP A 303 -4.48 13.30 -8.13
N ALA A 304 -5.35 13.52 -7.13
CA ALA A 304 -6.70 12.98 -7.10
C ALA A 304 -7.50 13.38 -8.36
N ASP A 305 -7.43 14.66 -8.71
CA ASP A 305 -8.13 15.17 -9.88
C ASP A 305 -7.58 14.57 -11.18
N ALA A 306 -6.27 14.61 -11.37
CA ALA A 306 -5.62 14.24 -12.63
C ALA A 306 -5.66 12.73 -12.90
N GLN A 307 -5.40 11.90 -11.89
CA GLN A 307 -5.30 10.46 -12.06
C GLN A 307 -6.66 9.76 -11.99
N TRP A 308 -7.61 10.31 -11.24
CA TRP A 308 -8.82 9.58 -10.84
C TRP A 308 -10.11 10.30 -11.24
N LEU A 309 -10.34 11.51 -10.73
CA LEU A 309 -11.61 12.22 -10.94
C LEU A 309 -11.78 12.70 -12.40
N ALA A 310 -10.69 12.99 -13.11
CA ALA A 310 -10.72 13.33 -14.52
C ALA A 310 -11.35 12.23 -15.39
N MET A 311 -11.14 10.96 -15.02
CA MET A 311 -11.78 9.83 -15.71
C MET A 311 -13.30 9.85 -15.57
N LEU A 312 -13.83 10.32 -14.43
CA LEU A 312 -15.26 10.36 -14.17
C LEU A 312 -15.97 11.48 -14.93
N ARG A 313 -15.23 12.54 -15.29
CA ARG A 313 -15.74 13.67 -16.09
C ARG A 313 -15.68 13.42 -17.59
N SER A 314 -14.89 12.45 -18.04
CA SER A 314 -14.78 12.09 -19.45
C SER A 314 -15.85 11.08 -19.84
N GLU A 315 -16.76 11.50 -20.72
CA GLU A 315 -17.74 10.58 -21.33
C GLU A 315 -17.06 9.45 -22.12
N LYS A 316 -15.89 9.72 -22.71
CA LYS A 316 -15.13 8.75 -23.50
C LYS A 316 -14.45 7.69 -22.65
N MET A 317 -14.01 8.06 -21.44
CA MET A 317 -13.57 7.10 -20.43
C MET A 317 -14.74 6.25 -19.94
N GLY A 318 -15.92 6.87 -19.81
CA GLY A 318 -17.21 6.20 -19.62
C GLY A 318 -17.20 5.13 -18.52
N ARG A 319 -17.70 3.93 -18.85
CA ARG A 319 -17.75 2.80 -17.90
C ARG A 319 -16.37 2.34 -17.45
N ALA A 320 -15.36 2.39 -18.33
CA ALA A 320 -14.00 1.96 -18.01
C ALA A 320 -13.36 2.89 -16.95
N GLY A 321 -13.56 4.21 -17.08
CA GLY A 321 -13.13 5.19 -16.08
C GLY A 321 -13.78 4.97 -14.72
N ARG A 322 -15.11 4.78 -14.70
CA ARG A 322 -15.85 4.46 -13.46
C ARG A 322 -15.39 3.16 -12.81
N GLN A 323 -15.16 2.12 -13.61
CA GLN A 323 -14.67 0.83 -13.12
C GLN A 323 -13.25 0.96 -12.54
N ARG A 324 -12.35 1.67 -13.23
CA ARG A 324 -10.99 1.92 -12.75
C ARG A 324 -10.99 2.69 -11.41
N MET A 325 -11.85 3.71 -11.28
CA MET A 325 -12.04 4.43 -10.02
C MET A 325 -12.53 3.50 -8.90
N ALA A 326 -13.56 2.69 -9.14
CA ALA A 326 -14.10 1.78 -8.14
C ALA A 326 -13.06 0.75 -7.66
N ALA A 327 -12.24 0.23 -8.57
CA ALA A 327 -11.13 -0.66 -8.23
C ALA A 327 -10.06 0.05 -7.38
N TRP A 328 -9.75 1.32 -7.69
CA TRP A 328 -8.86 2.15 -6.88
C TRP A 328 -9.40 2.41 -5.47
N GLU A 329 -10.70 2.67 -5.33
CA GLU A 329 -11.35 2.81 -4.03
C GLU A 329 -11.27 1.50 -3.23
N ALA A 330 -11.56 0.36 -3.86
CA ALA A 330 -11.48 -0.96 -3.23
C ALA A 330 -10.07 -1.25 -2.69
N GLN A 331 -9.03 -0.92 -3.47
CA GLN A 331 -7.64 -1.04 -3.06
C GLN A 331 -7.35 -0.20 -1.82
N ASN A 332 -7.65 1.10 -1.86
CA ASN A 332 -7.39 2.02 -0.73
C ASN A 332 -8.24 1.70 0.51
N LEU A 333 -9.46 1.18 0.34
CA LEU A 333 -10.30 0.70 1.45
C LEU A 333 -9.69 -0.54 2.11
N ARG A 334 -9.15 -1.48 1.34
CA ARG A 334 -8.42 -2.64 1.90
C ARG A 334 -7.16 -2.21 2.66
N MET A 335 -6.42 -1.23 2.14
CA MET A 335 -5.29 -0.64 2.87
C MET A 335 -5.75 -0.01 4.19
N ALA A 336 -6.88 0.70 4.20
CA ALA A 336 -7.46 1.27 5.42
C ALA A 336 -7.88 0.19 6.43
N VAL A 337 -8.43 -0.94 5.97
CA VAL A 337 -8.72 -2.12 6.81
C VAL A 337 -7.44 -2.66 7.45
N ALA A 338 -6.39 -2.89 6.66
CA ALA A 338 -5.11 -3.37 7.18
C ALA A 338 -4.51 -2.44 8.25
N ILE A 339 -4.63 -1.12 8.06
CA ILE A 339 -4.24 -0.13 9.07
C ILE A 339 -5.08 -0.30 10.34
N ARG A 340 -6.40 -0.48 10.22
CA ARG A 340 -7.26 -0.63 11.40
C ARG A 340 -6.99 -1.91 12.16
N GLU A 341 -6.79 -3.02 11.46
CA GLU A 341 -6.43 -4.31 12.06
C GLU A 341 -5.09 -4.23 12.80
N ALA A 342 -4.08 -3.63 12.17
CA ALA A 342 -2.78 -3.44 12.81
C ALA A 342 -2.86 -2.50 14.01
N THR A 343 -3.69 -1.45 13.97
CA THR A 343 -3.78 -0.45 15.06
C THR A 343 -4.67 -0.86 16.22
N ALA A 344 -5.56 -1.85 16.06
CA ALA A 344 -6.47 -2.28 17.13
C ALA A 344 -5.77 -2.67 18.45
N PRO A 345 -4.61 -3.37 18.45
CA PRO A 345 -3.89 -3.72 19.68
C PRO A 345 -3.14 -2.54 20.34
N ILE A 346 -3.01 -1.40 19.66
CA ILE A 346 -2.28 -0.22 20.15
C ILE A 346 -3.22 0.98 20.32
N ALA A 347 -4.41 0.77 20.90
CA ALA A 347 -5.38 1.84 21.15
C ALA A 347 -4.73 3.04 21.85
N GLY A 348 -4.91 4.25 21.30
CA GLY A 348 -4.25 5.50 21.76
C GLY A 348 -2.75 5.61 21.42
N GLY A 349 -2.21 4.63 20.71
CA GLY A 349 -0.84 4.59 20.21
C GLY A 349 -0.65 5.34 18.89
N ARG A 350 0.50 5.14 18.25
CA ARG A 350 0.89 5.79 17.00
C ARG A 350 1.26 4.76 15.94
N ALA A 351 0.70 4.90 14.75
CA ALA A 351 1.09 4.14 13.56
C ALA A 351 1.54 5.08 12.43
N LEU A 352 2.41 4.54 11.58
CA LEU A 352 2.91 5.18 10.37
C LEU A 352 2.63 4.26 9.18
N LEU A 353 2.01 4.77 8.12
CA LEU A 353 1.97 4.13 6.81
C LEU A 353 2.95 4.86 5.88
N ILE A 354 3.83 4.11 5.21
CA ILE A 354 4.69 4.61 4.11
C ILE A 354 4.12 4.08 2.80
N VAL A 355 3.70 4.97 1.90
CA VAL A 355 2.94 4.60 0.70
C VAL A 355 3.17 5.56 -0.46
N GLY A 356 2.90 5.09 -1.69
CA GLY A 356 2.74 5.91 -2.87
C GLY A 356 1.85 7.14 -2.62
N ALA A 357 2.33 8.32 -3.00
CA ALA A 357 1.65 9.59 -2.70
C ALA A 357 0.21 9.67 -3.24
N ALA A 358 -0.09 8.93 -4.32
CA ALA A 358 -1.44 8.85 -4.90
C ALA A 358 -2.47 8.21 -3.96
N HIS A 359 -2.05 7.31 -3.07
CA HIS A 359 -2.94 6.64 -2.11
C HIS A 359 -3.30 7.55 -0.92
N LYS A 360 -2.41 8.46 -0.56
CA LYS A 360 -2.44 9.20 0.71
C LYS A 360 -3.79 9.88 0.95
N SER A 361 -4.30 10.64 -0.02
CA SER A 361 -5.53 11.42 0.14
C SER A 361 -6.77 10.54 0.34
N PHE A 362 -6.87 9.43 -0.40
CA PHE A 362 -7.96 8.47 -0.28
C PHE A 362 -7.92 7.72 1.05
N ILE A 363 -6.74 7.20 1.43
CA ILE A 363 -6.58 6.49 2.71
C ILE A 363 -6.91 7.42 3.88
N GLU A 364 -6.38 8.65 3.88
CA GLU A 364 -6.71 9.60 4.95
C GLU A 364 -8.21 9.94 4.99
N ALA A 365 -8.88 10.06 3.84
CA ALA A 365 -10.32 10.28 3.79
C ALA A 365 -11.10 9.12 4.45
N TYR A 366 -10.73 7.87 4.16
CA TYR A 366 -11.37 6.70 4.76
C TYR A 366 -11.05 6.56 6.26
N LEU A 367 -9.79 6.76 6.66
CA LEU A 367 -9.41 6.72 8.08
C LEU A 367 -10.14 7.77 8.94
N ARG A 368 -10.47 8.94 8.37
CA ARG A 368 -11.27 9.97 9.06
C ARG A 368 -12.70 9.52 9.37
N THR A 369 -13.20 8.47 8.72
CA THR A 369 -14.51 7.87 9.02
C THR A 369 -14.48 6.90 10.19
N PHE A 370 -13.30 6.41 10.60
CA PHE A 370 -13.20 5.37 11.63
C PHE A 370 -13.42 5.94 13.02
N THR A 371 -13.98 5.11 13.91
CA THR A 371 -14.41 5.55 15.24
C THR A 371 -13.26 6.07 16.10
N ASP A 372 -12.08 5.46 16.02
CA ASP A 372 -10.96 5.67 16.93
C ASP A 372 -9.63 5.89 16.19
N ILE A 373 -9.63 6.74 15.16
CA ILE A 373 -8.43 7.07 14.38
C ILE A 373 -8.28 8.57 14.17
N GLU A 374 -7.26 9.18 14.73
CA GLU A 374 -6.83 10.53 14.38
C GLU A 374 -5.78 10.50 13.27
N VAL A 375 -6.03 11.19 12.15
CA VAL A 375 -5.03 11.34 11.09
C VAL A 375 -4.07 12.48 11.43
N VAL A 376 -2.78 12.16 11.54
CA VAL A 376 -1.74 13.13 11.89
C VAL A 376 -1.19 13.83 10.64
N SER A 377 -1.01 15.15 10.74
CA SER A 377 -0.52 15.99 9.65
C SER A 377 0.96 15.74 9.32
N VAL A 378 1.22 15.21 8.12
CA VAL A 378 2.59 15.09 7.58
C VAL A 378 3.21 16.46 7.27
N PRO A 379 2.51 17.45 6.67
CA PRO A 379 3.06 18.79 6.49
C PRO A 379 3.59 19.39 7.79
N ALA A 380 2.80 19.33 8.87
CA ALA A 380 3.23 19.83 10.19
C ALA A 380 4.47 19.09 10.71
N MET A 381 4.54 17.77 10.51
CA MET A 381 5.71 16.98 10.88
C MET A 381 6.96 17.37 10.06
N LEU A 382 6.82 17.58 8.75
CA LEU A 382 7.92 17.99 7.88
C LEU A 382 8.42 19.42 8.14
N ASP A 383 7.55 20.30 8.62
CA ASP A 383 7.91 21.66 9.03
C ASP A 383 8.49 21.73 10.44
N ALA A 384 8.17 20.76 11.30
CA ALA A 384 8.76 20.68 12.63
C ALA A 384 10.28 20.56 12.57
N LYS A 385 10.96 21.06 13.61
CA LYS A 385 12.41 20.89 13.82
C LYS A 385 12.65 20.20 15.16
N PRO A 386 12.44 18.87 15.25
CA PRO A 386 12.67 18.14 16.49
C PRO A 386 14.14 18.28 16.92
N ALA A 387 14.37 18.34 18.24
CA ALA A 387 15.72 18.38 18.78
C ALA A 387 16.53 17.16 18.29
N GLY A 388 17.75 17.42 17.82
CA GLY A 388 18.63 16.37 17.27
C GLY A 388 18.39 16.01 15.80
N CYS A 389 17.47 16.68 15.10
CA CYS A 389 17.32 16.55 13.65
C CYS A 389 18.02 17.70 12.93
N ASN A 390 19.11 17.39 12.22
CA ASN A 390 19.75 18.33 11.31
C ASN A 390 18.89 18.52 10.05
N GLU A 391 19.05 19.67 9.37
CA GLU A 391 18.40 19.96 8.09
C GLU A 391 19.08 19.30 6.90
#